data_AF-A0A7X2P9U5-F1
#
_entry.id   AF-A0A7X2P9U5-F1
#
_cell.length_a   1.000
_cell.length_b   1.000
_cell.length_c   1.000
_cell.angle_alpha   90.00
_cell.angle_beta   90.00
_cell.angle_gamma   90.00
#
_symmetry.space_group_name_H-M   'P 1'
#
loop_
_entity.id
_entity.type
_entity.pdbx_description
1 polymer ?
#
loop_
_entity_poly.entity_id
_entity_poly.type
_entity_poly.pdbx_seq_one_letter_code
_entity_poly.pdbx_strand_id
1 'polypeptide(L)'
;MIEGKLYSPEKLGDPSFHKIKKAQKRFNECEYWKDSKELKKLKKHFMRAPDDMVLIPPVYFDHGNRVSFGRQFYANAGLTILDENRVTFGDRVFLGPHVSIFTAGHPIDSGVRARNVEFSKPVSIGSDVWIGGNAVINPGITIGNDVVIGSGSVVTRDIPDHVVAAGNPCRVLRQITEEDRRIWEKEYRDYLGMNPKNTPDCGNQENVHTDNRNLNIHTSDSGNLNTENPVNYILENENPVNRTSENENPVNYTPENENLVNYTPENENADNCTPDNGDSDIEEQTKKHKKKKPEEMTDHELLAALLKSQKSDTRFQKAAAVGTFLLAAVFAIAFAILIPQVTLTLQNADKALDQVQVLAGQAQDSLDNVNGLVDSAQHSLSGIDQVVSDNTETITEVTQRLGKIDFDKLDQSIDDLAEVVKTLSEVTSLFR
;
A
#
# COMPACT_ATOMS: atom_id res chain seq x y z
N MET A 1 -26.98 -2.79 -5.65
CA MET A 1 -25.83 -1.96 -5.25
C MET A 1 -26.26 -0.84 -4.29
N ILE A 2 -26.65 0.37 -4.72
CA ILE A 2 -26.94 1.49 -3.80
C ILE A 2 -28.00 1.15 -2.73
N GLU A 3 -29.05 0.40 -3.11
CA GLU A 3 -30.11 -0.06 -2.17
C GLU A 3 -29.67 -1.17 -1.20
N GLY A 4 -28.41 -1.62 -1.24
CA GLY A 4 -27.90 -2.71 -0.39
C GLY A 4 -28.33 -4.13 -0.77
N LYS A 5 -29.16 -4.28 -1.80
CA LYS A 5 -29.54 -5.58 -2.39
C LYS A 5 -28.36 -6.23 -3.11
N LEU A 6 -28.37 -7.56 -3.17
CA LEU A 6 -27.44 -8.35 -4.00
C LEU A 6 -27.52 -7.91 -5.46
N TYR A 7 -26.35 -7.82 -6.10
CA TYR A 7 -26.21 -7.46 -7.49
C TYR A 7 -24.98 -8.13 -8.09
N SER A 8 -24.89 -8.14 -9.41
CA SER A 8 -23.69 -8.60 -10.13
C SER A 8 -22.98 -7.38 -10.72
N PRO A 9 -21.73 -7.08 -10.33
CA PRO A 9 -21.02 -5.89 -10.78
C PRO A 9 -20.83 -5.86 -12.30
N GLU A 10 -20.60 -7.02 -12.92
CA GLU A 10 -20.44 -7.17 -14.38
C GLU A 10 -21.68 -6.74 -15.17
N LYS A 11 -22.87 -6.86 -14.58
CA LYS A 11 -24.14 -6.57 -15.25
C LYS A 11 -24.61 -5.13 -15.07
N LEU A 12 -23.96 -4.34 -14.21
CA LEU A 12 -24.38 -2.96 -13.95
C LEU A 12 -24.03 -2.00 -15.08
N GLY A 13 -22.97 -2.29 -15.85
CA GLY A 13 -22.51 -1.40 -16.92
C GLY A 13 -22.07 -0.01 -16.43
N ASP A 14 -21.73 0.14 -15.14
CA ASP A 14 -21.35 1.44 -14.57
C ASP A 14 -19.94 1.84 -15.04
N PRO A 15 -19.81 2.91 -15.84
CA PRO A 15 -18.50 3.31 -16.38
C PRO A 15 -17.64 4.07 -15.35
N SER A 16 -18.19 4.44 -14.19
CA SER A 16 -17.48 5.28 -13.21
C SER A 16 -16.20 4.64 -12.71
N PHE A 17 -16.15 3.30 -12.62
CA PHE A 17 -14.94 2.56 -12.29
C PHE A 17 -13.77 2.95 -13.22
N HIS A 18 -13.99 2.87 -14.53
CA HIS A 18 -12.98 3.21 -15.52
C HIS A 18 -12.63 4.70 -15.52
N LYS A 19 -13.59 5.57 -15.21
CA LYS A 19 -13.39 7.03 -15.21
C LYS A 19 -12.40 7.47 -14.14
N ILE A 20 -12.51 6.96 -12.91
CA ILE A 20 -11.63 7.40 -11.82
C ILE A 20 -10.22 6.82 -11.92
N LYS A 21 -10.05 5.55 -12.37
CA LYS A 21 -8.74 4.87 -12.35
C LYS A 21 -7.65 5.65 -13.12
N LYS A 22 -8.01 6.34 -14.21
CA LYS A 22 -7.05 7.19 -14.95
C LYS A 22 -6.59 8.41 -14.13
N ALA A 23 -7.50 9.09 -13.44
CA ALA A 23 -7.16 10.24 -12.60
C ALA A 23 -6.38 9.79 -11.36
N GLN A 24 -6.82 8.68 -10.73
CA GLN A 24 -6.15 8.06 -9.60
C GLN A 24 -4.72 7.65 -9.93
N LYS A 25 -4.49 6.95 -11.06
CA LYS A 25 -3.15 6.55 -11.49
C LYS A 25 -2.22 7.76 -11.61
N ARG A 26 -2.68 8.81 -12.29
CA ARG A 26 -1.90 10.05 -12.50
C ARG A 26 -1.59 10.77 -11.20
N PHE A 27 -2.52 10.74 -10.24
CA PHE A 27 -2.28 11.29 -8.91
C PHE A 27 -1.30 10.43 -8.10
N ASN A 28 -1.40 9.10 -8.16
CA ASN A 28 -0.49 8.21 -7.43
C ASN A 28 0.95 8.25 -7.99
N GLU A 29 1.12 8.56 -9.27
CA GLU A 29 2.41 8.69 -9.94
C GLU A 29 3.00 10.12 -9.87
N CYS A 30 2.29 11.09 -9.28
CA CYS A 30 2.79 12.46 -9.22
C CYS A 30 3.85 12.64 -8.13
N GLU A 31 4.87 13.46 -8.40
CA GLU A 31 5.87 13.82 -7.40
C GLU A 31 5.21 14.64 -6.28
N TYR A 32 5.31 14.11 -5.07
CA TYR A 32 4.66 14.63 -3.86
C TYR A 32 4.98 16.13 -3.65
N TRP A 33 3.99 16.88 -3.14
CA TRP A 33 4.02 18.32 -2.80
C TRP A 33 4.05 19.35 -3.94
N LYS A 34 4.53 19.01 -5.14
CA LYS A 34 4.69 20.03 -6.20
C LYS A 34 3.49 20.20 -7.11
N ASP A 35 2.65 19.17 -7.28
CA ASP A 35 1.60 19.19 -8.29
C ASP A 35 0.16 19.14 -7.75
N SER A 36 -0.34 20.28 -7.29
CA SER A 36 -1.77 20.45 -6.93
C SER A 36 -2.73 20.19 -8.10
N LYS A 37 -2.26 20.11 -9.35
CA LYS A 37 -3.08 19.91 -10.55
C LYS A 37 -3.67 18.51 -10.60
N GLU A 38 -2.90 17.48 -10.22
CA GLU A 38 -3.38 16.10 -10.30
C GLU A 38 -4.40 15.80 -9.22
N LEU A 39 -4.20 16.31 -8.00
CA LEU A 39 -5.23 16.29 -6.96
C LEU A 39 -6.50 17.01 -7.42
N LYS A 40 -6.39 18.21 -8.01
CA LYS A 40 -7.55 18.94 -8.57
C LYS A 40 -8.30 18.15 -9.64
N LYS A 41 -7.61 17.35 -10.45
CA LYS A 41 -8.26 16.47 -11.45
C LYS A 41 -8.94 15.28 -10.79
N LEU A 42 -8.29 14.63 -9.83
CA LEU A 42 -8.86 13.53 -9.06
C LEU A 42 -10.13 13.97 -8.34
N LYS A 43 -10.11 15.15 -7.70
CA LYS A 43 -11.25 15.73 -6.98
C LYS A 43 -12.53 15.85 -7.81
N LYS A 44 -12.44 16.02 -9.13
CA LYS A 44 -13.61 16.10 -10.02
C LYS A 44 -14.42 14.80 -10.09
N HIS A 45 -13.86 13.69 -9.63
CA HIS A 45 -14.53 12.40 -9.59
C HIS A 45 -15.26 12.14 -8.28
N PHE A 46 -15.03 12.92 -7.23
CA PHE A 46 -15.71 12.74 -5.95
C PHE A 46 -17.07 13.44 -5.93
N MET A 47 -17.99 12.93 -5.10
CA MET A 47 -19.29 13.56 -4.90
C MET A 47 -19.15 14.92 -4.21
N ARG A 48 -18.25 15.01 -3.23
CA ARG A 48 -17.89 16.26 -2.54
C ARG A 48 -16.42 16.21 -2.14
N ALA A 49 -15.68 17.27 -2.47
CA ALA A 49 -14.25 17.37 -2.22
C ALA A 49 -13.83 18.82 -1.94
N PRO A 50 -13.77 19.24 -0.66
CA PRO A 50 -13.39 20.59 -0.27
C PRO A 50 -11.95 20.98 -0.69
N ASP A 51 -11.67 22.28 -0.78
CA ASP A 51 -10.37 22.79 -1.24
C ASP A 51 -9.24 22.62 -0.23
N ASP A 52 -9.59 22.51 1.04
CA ASP A 52 -8.69 22.29 2.17
C ASP A 52 -8.44 20.80 2.47
N MET A 53 -8.98 19.88 1.67
CA MET A 53 -8.71 18.44 1.84
C MET A 53 -7.29 18.10 1.40
N VAL A 54 -6.66 17.17 2.12
CA VAL A 54 -5.32 16.65 1.85
C VAL A 54 -5.38 15.14 1.68
N LEU A 55 -4.84 14.66 0.56
CA LEU A 55 -4.62 13.24 0.31
C LEU A 55 -3.15 13.03 0.04
N ILE A 56 -2.54 12.07 0.74
CA ILE A 56 -1.16 11.66 0.46
C ILE A 56 -1.20 10.47 -0.50
N PRO A 57 -0.60 10.55 -1.70
CA PRO A 57 -0.55 9.41 -2.60
C PRO A 57 0.33 8.28 -2.01
N PRO A 58 0.05 7.00 -2.33
CA PRO A 58 -1.02 6.56 -3.22
C PRO A 58 -2.38 6.47 -2.51
N VAL A 59 -3.46 6.63 -3.28
CA VAL A 59 -4.85 6.43 -2.86
C VAL A 59 -5.61 5.55 -3.85
N TYR A 60 -6.61 4.83 -3.37
CA TYR A 60 -7.38 3.87 -4.17
C TYR A 60 -8.87 4.03 -3.94
N PHE A 61 -9.63 4.12 -5.04
CA PHE A 61 -11.09 4.20 -5.07
C PHE A 61 -11.63 3.26 -6.14
N ASP A 62 -12.84 2.75 -5.99
CA ASP A 62 -13.51 2.02 -7.07
C ASP A 62 -14.17 3.00 -8.04
N HIS A 63 -15.01 3.90 -7.56
CA HIS A 63 -15.81 4.81 -8.39
C HIS A 63 -15.52 6.29 -8.15
N GLY A 64 -15.18 6.66 -6.91
CA GLY A 64 -14.99 8.03 -6.42
C GLY A 64 -16.28 8.83 -6.28
N ASN A 65 -17.20 8.74 -7.25
CA ASN A 65 -18.41 9.56 -7.31
C ASN A 65 -19.46 9.23 -6.23
N ARG A 66 -19.12 8.33 -5.30
CA ARG A 66 -19.91 7.95 -4.12
C ARG A 66 -19.24 8.37 -2.82
N VAL A 67 -18.07 9.01 -2.89
CA VAL A 67 -17.31 9.50 -1.73
C VAL A 67 -17.56 10.99 -1.53
N SER A 68 -17.95 11.35 -0.31
CA SER A 68 -18.16 12.74 0.12
C SER A 68 -17.26 13.08 1.29
N PHE A 69 -16.37 14.06 1.10
CA PHE A 69 -15.46 14.55 2.13
C PHE A 69 -15.99 15.83 2.80
N GLY A 70 -15.83 15.94 4.12
CA GLY A 70 -15.96 17.19 4.85
C GLY A 70 -14.72 18.07 4.74
N ARG A 71 -14.78 19.26 5.37
CA ARG A 71 -13.68 20.23 5.40
C ARG A 71 -12.55 19.73 6.28
N GLN A 72 -11.34 20.23 6.05
CA GLN A 72 -10.14 19.88 6.82
C GLN A 72 -9.92 18.36 6.92
N PHE A 73 -10.26 17.63 5.86
CA PHE A 73 -10.05 16.20 5.75
C PHE A 73 -8.58 15.91 5.43
N TYR A 74 -7.96 15.02 6.18
CA TYR A 74 -6.60 14.56 5.94
C TYR A 74 -6.55 13.03 5.87
N ALA A 75 -5.96 12.49 4.81
CA ALA A 75 -5.62 11.07 4.75
C ALA A 75 -4.16 10.86 4.37
N ASN A 76 -3.46 10.10 5.20
CA ASN A 76 -2.09 9.68 4.95
C ASN A 76 -2.04 8.60 3.84
N ALA A 77 -0.82 8.21 3.45
CA ALA A 77 -0.55 7.37 2.30
C ALA A 77 -1.23 6.00 2.41
N GLY A 78 -1.68 5.47 1.27
CA GLY A 78 -2.25 4.13 1.18
C GLY A 78 -3.74 4.03 1.53
N LEU A 79 -4.47 5.16 1.58
CA LEU A 79 -5.92 5.14 1.74
C LEU A 79 -6.57 4.28 0.65
N THR A 80 -7.40 3.32 1.05
CA THR A 80 -8.19 2.49 0.14
C THR A 80 -9.67 2.61 0.49
N ILE A 81 -10.51 3.01 -0.47
CA ILE A 81 -11.96 3.07 -0.32
C ILE A 81 -12.61 2.25 -1.42
N LEU A 82 -13.24 1.13 -1.07
CA LEU A 82 -14.08 0.36 -1.99
C LEU A 82 -15.50 0.93 -1.92
N ASP A 83 -15.79 1.93 -2.75
CA ASP A 83 -17.02 2.72 -2.74
C ASP A 83 -18.12 2.15 -3.66
N GLU A 84 -18.38 0.85 -3.58
CA GLU A 84 -19.57 0.22 -4.15
C GLU A 84 -20.90 0.79 -3.59
N ASN A 85 -20.85 1.49 -2.46
CA ASN A 85 -21.93 2.31 -1.92
C ASN A 85 -21.37 3.65 -1.41
N ARG A 86 -22.22 4.51 -0.83
CA ARG A 86 -21.82 5.82 -0.32
C ARG A 86 -20.81 5.71 0.81
N VAL A 87 -19.77 6.54 0.75
CA VAL A 87 -18.83 6.77 1.86
C VAL A 87 -18.85 8.25 2.19
N THR A 88 -19.23 8.59 3.43
CA THR A 88 -19.39 9.98 3.86
C THR A 88 -18.49 10.27 5.05
N PHE A 89 -17.75 11.38 4.99
CA PHE A 89 -16.93 11.88 6.08
C PHE A 89 -17.45 13.25 6.54
N GLY A 90 -17.47 13.46 7.85
CA GLY A 90 -17.64 14.77 8.47
C GLY A 90 -16.44 15.68 8.30
N ASP A 91 -16.43 16.79 9.04
CA ASP A 91 -15.33 17.76 9.03
C ASP A 91 -14.20 17.31 9.99
N ARG A 92 -12.96 17.75 9.75
CA ARG A 92 -11.79 17.50 10.62
C ARG A 92 -11.53 16.02 10.88
N VAL A 93 -11.63 15.21 9.83
CA VAL A 93 -11.32 13.78 9.89
C VAL A 93 -9.85 13.54 9.52
N PHE A 94 -9.14 12.79 10.35
CA PHE A 94 -7.75 12.40 10.15
C PHE A 94 -7.64 10.88 9.98
N LEU A 95 -7.10 10.44 8.86
CA LEU A 95 -6.79 9.03 8.60
C LEU A 95 -5.28 8.81 8.61
N GLY A 96 -4.83 7.86 9.42
CA GLY A 96 -3.47 7.33 9.41
C GLY A 96 -3.15 6.57 8.11
N PRO A 97 -1.91 6.09 7.96
CA PRO A 97 -1.49 5.40 6.75
C PRO A 97 -2.22 4.05 6.61
N HIS A 98 -2.47 3.63 5.37
CA HIS A 98 -3.06 2.32 5.04
C HIS A 98 -4.44 2.05 5.66
N VAL A 99 -5.23 3.08 5.93
CA VAL A 99 -6.63 2.91 6.31
C VAL A 99 -7.43 2.38 5.12
N SER A 100 -8.23 1.34 5.37
CA SER A 100 -9.08 0.69 4.37
C SER A 100 -10.55 0.79 4.76
N ILE A 101 -11.39 1.29 3.85
CA ILE A 101 -12.82 1.50 4.07
C ILE A 101 -13.60 0.74 3.00
N PHE A 102 -14.42 -0.21 3.42
CA PHE A 102 -15.11 -1.11 2.51
C PHE A 102 -16.61 -0.93 2.62
N THR A 103 -17.25 -0.63 1.49
CA THR A 103 -18.71 -0.72 1.39
C THR A 103 -19.16 -2.04 0.78
N ALA A 104 -18.30 -2.70 0.00
CA ALA A 104 -18.58 -3.97 -0.66
C ALA A 104 -18.37 -5.18 0.25
N GLY A 105 -19.16 -6.23 0.04
CA GLY A 105 -18.97 -7.54 0.64
C GLY A 105 -19.62 -8.64 -0.20
N HIS A 106 -19.22 -9.88 0.04
CA HIS A 106 -19.78 -11.03 -0.66
C HIS A 106 -20.64 -11.91 0.25
N PRO A 107 -21.66 -12.60 -0.30
CA PRO A 107 -22.34 -13.66 0.43
C PRO A 107 -21.35 -14.64 1.05
N ILE A 108 -21.59 -15.05 2.30
CA ILE A 108 -20.77 -16.04 3.00
C ILE A 108 -20.88 -17.41 2.33
N ASP A 109 -22.09 -17.77 1.89
CA ASP A 109 -22.35 -18.99 1.12
C ASP A 109 -21.58 -18.98 -0.21
N SER A 110 -20.74 -20.00 -0.40
CA SER A 110 -19.89 -20.11 -1.59
C SER A 110 -20.71 -20.39 -2.85
N GLY A 111 -21.82 -21.13 -2.77
CA GLY A 111 -22.68 -21.45 -3.90
C GLY A 111 -23.42 -20.24 -4.47
N VAL A 112 -23.81 -19.29 -3.60
CA VAL A 112 -24.34 -17.98 -4.00
C VAL A 112 -23.22 -17.10 -4.52
N ARG A 113 -22.08 -17.00 -3.80
CA ARG A 113 -20.94 -16.16 -4.19
C ARG A 113 -20.36 -16.54 -5.56
N ALA A 114 -20.31 -17.83 -5.89
CA ALA A 114 -19.87 -18.35 -7.18
C ALA A 114 -20.70 -17.86 -8.38
N ARG A 115 -21.86 -17.23 -8.13
CA ARG A 115 -22.70 -16.60 -9.16
C ARG A 115 -22.27 -15.17 -9.47
N ASN A 116 -21.08 -14.76 -9.05
CA ASN A 116 -20.50 -13.43 -9.22
C ASN A 116 -21.44 -12.31 -8.76
N VAL A 117 -21.94 -12.48 -7.52
CA VAL A 117 -22.78 -11.49 -6.84
C VAL A 117 -22.12 -10.95 -5.58
N GLU A 118 -22.44 -9.72 -5.27
CA GLU A 118 -21.98 -8.99 -4.09
C GLU A 118 -23.11 -8.12 -3.53
N PHE A 119 -22.92 -7.60 -2.33
CA PHE A 119 -23.76 -6.58 -1.73
C PHE A 119 -22.89 -5.39 -1.34
N SER A 120 -23.50 -4.22 -1.18
CA SER A 120 -22.78 -3.05 -0.70
C SER A 120 -23.60 -2.25 0.31
N LYS A 121 -22.99 -1.82 1.42
CA LYS A 121 -23.64 -1.02 2.46
C LYS A 121 -22.86 0.27 2.70
N PRO A 122 -23.54 1.42 2.88
CA PRO A 122 -22.85 2.69 3.03
C PRO A 122 -22.01 2.74 4.31
N VAL A 123 -20.97 3.56 4.32
CA VAL A 123 -20.16 3.86 5.50
C VAL A 123 -20.25 5.34 5.80
N SER A 124 -20.49 5.68 7.07
CA SER A 124 -20.56 7.07 7.53
C SER A 124 -19.58 7.30 8.66
N ILE A 125 -18.76 8.35 8.55
CA ILE A 125 -17.78 8.75 9.56
C ILE A 125 -18.10 10.18 9.95
N GLY A 126 -18.30 10.42 11.25
CA GLY A 126 -18.63 11.73 11.81
C GLY A 126 -17.51 12.76 11.67
N SER A 127 -17.69 13.89 12.35
CA SER A 127 -16.67 14.95 12.43
C SER A 127 -15.71 14.71 13.59
N ASP A 128 -14.52 15.32 13.55
CA ASP A 128 -13.51 15.21 14.61
C ASP A 128 -13.01 13.79 14.86
N VAL A 129 -13.06 12.94 13.83
CA VAL A 129 -12.65 11.53 13.93
C VAL A 129 -11.18 11.37 13.58
N TRP A 130 -10.45 10.62 14.40
CA TRP A 130 -9.12 10.14 14.08
C TRP A 130 -9.11 8.62 13.95
N ILE A 131 -8.68 8.11 12.80
CA ILE A 131 -8.52 6.67 12.53
C ILE A 131 -7.04 6.35 12.39
N GLY A 132 -6.52 5.53 13.30
CA GLY A 132 -5.14 5.06 13.31
C GLY A 132 -4.78 4.23 12.08
N GLY A 133 -3.47 4.11 11.82
CA GLY A 133 -2.97 3.43 10.63
C GLY A 133 -3.31 1.94 10.59
N ASN A 134 -3.41 1.38 9.38
CA ASN A 134 -3.78 -0.02 9.13
C ASN A 134 -5.16 -0.44 9.67
N ALA A 135 -6.05 0.51 10.00
CA ALA A 135 -7.41 0.19 10.41
C ALA A 135 -8.29 -0.18 9.20
N VAL A 136 -9.24 -1.07 9.42
CA VAL A 136 -10.21 -1.56 8.43
C VAL A 136 -11.63 -1.28 8.90
N ILE A 137 -12.41 -0.56 8.08
CA ILE A 137 -13.83 -0.25 8.32
C ILE A 137 -14.69 -1.11 7.39
N ASN A 138 -15.56 -1.95 7.95
CA ASN A 138 -16.40 -2.88 7.20
C ASN A 138 -17.68 -2.24 6.62
N PRO A 139 -18.41 -2.95 5.73
CA PRO A 139 -19.66 -2.46 5.15
C PRO A 139 -20.74 -2.13 6.17
N GLY A 140 -21.39 -0.98 5.99
CA GLY A 140 -22.57 -0.61 6.78
C GLY A 140 -22.26 0.07 8.11
N ILE A 141 -21.00 0.44 8.35
CA ILE A 141 -20.55 0.98 9.63
C ILE A 141 -20.79 2.49 9.71
N THR A 142 -21.31 2.92 10.84
CA THR A 142 -21.37 4.32 11.28
C THR A 142 -20.38 4.54 12.41
N ILE A 143 -19.45 5.49 12.22
CA ILE A 143 -18.58 6.03 13.27
C ILE A 143 -19.11 7.40 13.65
N GLY A 144 -19.36 7.59 14.94
CA GLY A 144 -19.82 8.84 15.54
C GLY A 144 -18.85 10.01 15.41
N ASN A 145 -19.20 11.13 16.04
CA ASN A 145 -18.34 12.32 16.12
C ASN A 145 -17.34 12.20 17.28
N ASP A 146 -16.20 12.87 17.15
CA ASP A 146 -15.16 12.92 18.19
C ASP A 146 -14.76 11.49 18.64
N VAL A 147 -14.34 10.68 17.67
CA VAL A 147 -13.97 9.28 17.89
C VAL A 147 -12.51 9.06 17.54
N VAL A 148 -11.81 8.31 18.40
CA VAL A 148 -10.48 7.80 18.11
C VAL A 148 -10.55 6.30 17.89
N ILE A 149 -10.18 5.86 16.68
CA ILE A 149 -9.98 4.43 16.35
C ILE A 149 -8.50 4.12 16.42
N GLY A 150 -8.09 3.20 17.28
CA GLY A 150 -6.70 2.76 17.38
C GLY A 150 -6.19 2.08 16.10
N SER A 151 -4.88 2.17 15.86
CA SER A 151 -4.23 1.52 14.72
C SER A 151 -4.47 0.01 14.68
N GLY A 152 -4.54 -0.57 13.48
CA GLY A 152 -4.76 -2.00 13.26
C GLY A 152 -6.17 -2.51 13.61
N SER A 153 -7.10 -1.61 13.92
CA SER A 153 -8.46 -2.00 14.31
C SER A 153 -9.28 -2.55 13.16
N VAL A 154 -10.12 -3.56 13.42
CA VAL A 154 -11.10 -4.08 12.45
C VAL A 154 -12.51 -3.74 12.94
N VAL A 155 -13.06 -2.66 12.42
CA VAL A 155 -14.37 -2.12 12.84
C VAL A 155 -15.48 -2.92 12.17
N THR A 156 -16.22 -3.66 12.99
CA THR A 156 -17.28 -4.60 12.56
C THR A 156 -18.66 -4.23 13.10
N ARG A 157 -18.75 -3.17 13.91
CA ARG A 157 -19.99 -2.61 14.46
C ARG A 157 -19.85 -1.09 14.55
N ASP A 158 -20.98 -0.40 14.59
CA ASP A 158 -21.03 1.05 14.77
C ASP A 158 -20.32 1.47 16.04
N ILE A 159 -19.69 2.65 15.99
CA ILE A 159 -18.95 3.25 17.10
C ILE A 159 -19.68 4.54 17.50
N PRO A 160 -20.09 4.69 18.77
CA PRO A 160 -20.80 5.90 19.22
C PRO A 160 -19.88 7.11 19.27
N ASP A 161 -20.45 8.30 19.45
CA ASP A 161 -19.71 9.55 19.63
C ASP A 161 -18.84 9.53 20.90
N HIS A 162 -17.79 10.37 20.94
CA HIS A 162 -16.97 10.68 22.12
C HIS A 162 -16.24 9.48 22.75
N VAL A 163 -15.72 8.55 21.95
CA VAL A 163 -15.03 7.35 22.47
C VAL A 163 -13.67 7.10 21.84
N VAL A 164 -12.84 6.40 22.62
CA VAL A 164 -11.68 5.69 22.11
C VAL A 164 -12.07 4.23 21.93
N ALA A 165 -11.90 3.70 20.72
CA ALA A 165 -12.15 2.31 20.37
C ALA A 165 -10.94 1.69 19.67
N ALA A 166 -10.64 0.43 19.93
CA ALA A 166 -9.57 -0.27 19.22
C ALA A 166 -9.76 -1.79 19.18
N GLY A 167 -8.91 -2.46 18.41
CA GLY A 167 -8.75 -3.92 18.42
C GLY A 167 -9.32 -4.63 17.20
N ASN A 168 -9.10 -5.95 17.15
CA ASN A 168 -9.65 -6.83 16.13
C ASN A 168 -10.37 -8.02 16.81
N PRO A 169 -11.71 -8.04 16.82
CA PRO A 169 -12.61 -6.99 16.32
C PRO A 169 -12.62 -5.74 17.22
N CYS A 170 -12.84 -4.57 16.63
CA CYS A 170 -12.80 -3.28 17.33
C CYS A 170 -13.89 -3.20 18.41
N ARG A 171 -13.53 -2.65 19.57
CA ARG A 171 -14.41 -2.42 20.72
C ARG A 171 -14.16 -1.04 21.30
N VAL A 172 -15.23 -0.42 21.81
CA VAL A 172 -15.11 0.76 22.66
C VAL A 172 -14.30 0.39 23.89
N LEU A 173 -13.23 1.14 24.15
CA LEU A 173 -12.37 0.96 25.32
C LEU A 173 -12.80 1.87 26.46
N ARG A 174 -13.03 3.15 26.15
CA ARG A 174 -13.46 4.18 27.11
C ARG A 174 -14.05 5.40 26.40
N GLN A 175 -14.68 6.26 27.18
CA GLN A 175 -15.08 7.61 26.75
C GLN A 175 -13.86 8.55 26.67
N ILE A 176 -13.94 9.55 25.81
CA ILE A 176 -13.08 10.74 25.83
C ILE A 176 -13.63 11.67 26.92
N THR A 177 -12.75 12.19 27.77
CA THR A 177 -13.12 12.90 29.00
C THR A 177 -12.49 14.29 29.06
N GLU A 178 -12.95 15.12 30.00
CA GLU A 178 -12.35 16.44 30.24
C GLU A 178 -10.86 16.34 30.62
N GLU A 179 -10.47 15.23 31.27
CA GLU A 179 -9.07 14.99 31.61
C GLU A 179 -8.19 14.84 30.36
N ASP A 180 -8.70 14.17 29.30
CA ASP A 180 -8.02 14.10 28.02
C ASP A 180 -7.81 15.51 27.43
N ARG A 181 -8.85 16.35 27.45
CA ARG A 181 -8.75 17.74 26.99
C ARG A 181 -7.71 18.52 27.81
N ARG A 182 -7.76 18.43 29.14
CA ARG A 182 -6.83 19.13 30.04
C ARG A 182 -5.38 18.74 29.75
N ILE A 183 -5.12 17.46 29.52
CA ILE A 183 -3.79 16.95 29.14
C ILE A 183 -3.36 17.58 27.81
N TRP A 184 -4.16 17.46 26.76
CA TRP A 184 -3.77 17.93 25.43
C TRP A 184 -3.67 19.45 25.31
N GLU A 185 -4.51 20.22 26.03
CA GLU A 185 -4.40 21.68 26.11
C GLU A 185 -3.13 22.12 26.83
N LYS A 186 -2.71 21.39 27.88
CA LYS A 186 -1.42 21.62 28.51
C LYS A 186 -0.28 21.38 27.53
N GLU A 187 -0.26 20.23 26.86
CA GLU A 187 0.77 19.90 25.87
C GLU A 187 0.81 20.92 24.72
N TYR A 188 -0.35 21.39 24.26
CA TYR A 188 -0.45 22.40 23.23
C TYR A 188 0.09 23.78 23.68
N ARG A 189 -0.23 24.23 24.90
CA ARG A 189 0.34 25.46 25.47
C ARG A 189 1.86 25.37 25.66
N ASP A 190 2.33 24.22 26.12
CA ASP A 190 3.76 23.94 26.30
C ASP A 190 4.49 24.02 24.94
N TYR A 191 3.90 23.43 23.89
CA TYR A 191 4.40 23.54 22.52
C TYR A 191 4.48 25.00 22.02
N LEU A 192 3.50 25.83 22.35
CA LEU A 192 3.50 27.26 22.02
C LEU A 192 4.49 28.09 22.86
N GLY A 193 5.19 27.48 23.83
CA GLY A 193 6.08 28.17 24.74
C GLY A 193 5.35 29.11 25.72
N MET A 194 4.06 28.88 25.95
CA MET A 194 3.26 29.68 26.87
C MET A 194 3.57 29.30 28.32
N ASN A 195 4.49 30.03 28.95
CA ASN A 195 4.85 29.82 30.36
C ASN A 195 3.69 30.23 31.29
N PRO A 196 3.23 29.38 32.24
CA PRO A 196 2.13 29.72 33.15
C PRO A 196 2.39 30.93 34.05
N LYS A 197 3.65 31.42 34.14
CA LYS A 197 3.98 32.64 34.90
C LYS A 197 3.53 33.95 34.23
N ASN A 198 3.10 33.92 32.97
CA ASN A 198 2.65 35.10 32.22
C ASN A 198 1.21 35.01 31.70
N THR A 199 0.47 33.95 32.06
CA THR A 199 -0.97 33.90 31.77
C THR A 199 -1.70 34.72 32.82
N PRO A 200 -2.52 35.73 32.43
CA PRO A 200 -3.41 36.38 33.38
C PRO A 200 -4.27 35.30 34.03
N ASP A 201 -4.37 35.36 35.35
CA ASP A 201 -5.28 34.54 36.13
C ASP A 201 -6.70 34.73 35.57
N CYS A 202 -7.19 33.76 34.81
CA CYS A 202 -8.60 33.69 34.43
C CYS A 202 -9.37 33.22 35.66
N GLY A 203 -9.45 34.10 36.66
CA GLY A 203 -10.42 33.99 37.73
C GLY A 203 -11.81 33.90 37.14
N ASN A 204 -12.58 32.96 37.67
CA ASN A 204 -14.03 32.79 37.54
C ASN A 204 -14.73 33.85 36.66
N GLN A 205 -14.92 33.54 35.38
CA GLN A 205 -15.94 34.21 34.58
C GLN A 205 -17.00 33.19 34.19
N GLU A 206 -18.11 33.27 34.93
CA GLU A 206 -19.40 32.76 34.52
C GLU A 206 -19.77 33.26 33.12
N ASN A 207 -20.34 32.36 32.31
CA ASN A 207 -21.19 32.62 31.16
C ASN A 207 -20.87 33.86 30.31
N VAL A 208 -20.00 33.68 29.31
CA VAL A 208 -20.00 34.56 28.13
C VAL A 208 -20.01 33.70 26.86
N HIS A 209 -21.19 33.68 26.22
CA HIS A 209 -21.33 33.39 24.80
C HIS A 209 -20.51 34.43 24.02
N THR A 210 -19.48 34.02 23.29
CA THR A 210 -18.89 34.84 22.22
C THR A 210 -18.41 34.01 21.05
N ASP A 211 -19.12 34.19 19.94
CA ASP A 211 -18.65 34.32 18.56
C ASP A 211 -17.21 33.92 18.23
N ASN A 212 -17.12 32.84 17.45
CA ASN A 212 -15.94 32.48 16.66
C ASN A 212 -15.73 33.49 15.52
N ARG A 213 -14.87 34.49 15.73
CA ARG A 213 -14.17 35.18 14.64
C ARG A 213 -12.71 35.45 15.02
N ASN A 214 -11.85 35.17 14.05
CA ASN A 214 -10.45 35.58 13.91
C ASN A 214 -9.37 34.62 14.43
N LEU A 215 -8.94 33.74 13.54
CA LEU A 215 -7.51 33.52 13.31
C LEU A 215 -7.24 33.61 11.80
N ASN A 216 -6.95 34.84 11.37
CA ASN A 216 -6.39 35.13 10.05
C ASN A 216 -4.95 34.62 10.03
N ILE A 217 -4.69 33.58 9.26
CA ILE A 217 -3.35 33.23 8.81
C ILE A 217 -3.07 34.07 7.56
N HIS A 218 -1.99 34.85 7.63
CA HIS A 218 -1.47 35.66 6.53
C HIS A 218 -1.42 34.87 5.21
N THR A 219 -2.18 35.32 4.23
CA THR A 219 -1.89 35.09 2.81
C THR A 219 -1.85 36.45 2.13
N SER A 220 -0.68 36.78 1.61
CA SER A 220 -0.47 37.91 0.71
C SER A 220 -0.98 37.56 -0.68
N ASP A 221 -1.60 38.57 -1.28
CA ASP A 221 -1.97 38.75 -2.69
C ASP A 221 -3.34 38.24 -3.18
N SER A 222 -4.12 39.27 -3.47
CA SER A 222 -5.50 39.38 -3.92
C SER A 222 -5.71 39.07 -5.41
N GLY A 223 -6.86 38.48 -5.71
CA GLY A 223 -7.44 38.40 -7.06
C GLY A 223 -8.93 38.11 -7.00
N ASN A 224 -9.71 39.19 -6.95
CA ASN A 224 -11.17 39.30 -6.80
C ASN A 224 -11.98 38.55 -7.89
N LEU A 225 -13.17 38.00 -7.54
CA LEU A 225 -14.44 38.04 -8.32
C LEU A 225 -15.59 37.21 -7.68
N ASN A 226 -16.46 37.91 -6.95
CA ASN A 226 -17.93 37.93 -6.95
C ASN A 226 -18.83 36.76 -7.46
N THR A 227 -19.90 36.56 -6.67
CA THR A 227 -21.34 36.30 -6.97
C THR A 227 -21.99 34.93 -6.69
N GLU A 228 -22.84 34.94 -5.65
CA GLU A 228 -24.28 34.54 -5.56
C GLU A 228 -24.77 33.16 -6.06
N ASN A 229 -25.32 32.33 -5.13
CA ASN A 229 -26.76 32.11 -4.85
C ASN A 229 -27.03 30.67 -4.32
N PRO A 230 -27.91 30.43 -3.32
CA PRO A 230 -28.13 29.11 -2.70
C PRO A 230 -29.43 28.44 -3.17
N VAL A 231 -29.47 27.10 -3.16
CA VAL A 231 -30.71 26.32 -3.32
C VAL A 231 -30.75 25.18 -2.28
N ASN A 232 -31.73 25.27 -1.39
CA ASN A 232 -32.23 24.23 -0.48
C ASN A 232 -32.87 23.05 -1.24
N TYR A 233 -32.93 21.86 -0.65
CA TYR A 233 -34.14 21.01 -0.48
C TYR A 233 -33.74 19.70 0.24
N ILE A 234 -34.13 19.54 1.52
CA ILE A 234 -35.22 18.70 2.08
C ILE A 234 -34.97 17.18 2.02
N LEU A 235 -34.91 16.60 3.23
CA LEU A 235 -34.87 15.19 3.59
C LEU A 235 -36.30 14.66 3.76
N GLU A 236 -36.58 13.46 3.27
CA GLU A 236 -37.66 12.63 3.81
C GLU A 236 -37.16 11.17 3.99
N ASN A 237 -37.30 10.71 5.23
CA ASN A 237 -37.18 9.33 5.68
C ASN A 237 -38.44 8.54 5.32
N GLU A 238 -38.33 7.22 5.17
CA GLU A 238 -39.20 6.29 5.90
C GLU A 238 -38.69 4.84 5.87
N ASN A 239 -39.13 4.09 6.89
CA ASN A 239 -38.51 2.92 7.53
C ASN A 239 -39.31 1.61 7.18
N PRO A 240 -39.15 0.44 7.84
CA PRO A 240 -38.86 -0.83 7.14
C PRO A 240 -39.89 -1.95 7.40
N VAL A 241 -39.74 -3.10 6.74
CA VAL A 241 -40.44 -4.35 7.12
C VAL A 241 -39.50 -5.56 7.04
N ASN A 242 -39.83 -6.52 7.91
CA ASN A 242 -39.04 -7.52 8.61
C ASN A 242 -39.41 -8.96 8.17
N ARG A 243 -38.61 -9.95 8.60
CA ARG A 243 -38.88 -11.42 8.72
C ARG A 243 -38.79 -12.28 7.44
N THR A 244 -38.39 -13.57 7.42
CA THR A 244 -37.98 -14.64 8.38
C THR A 244 -37.55 -15.85 7.51
N SER A 245 -36.37 -16.46 7.69
CA SER A 245 -36.07 -17.75 8.37
C SER A 245 -36.46 -19.07 7.65
N GLU A 246 -35.64 -20.10 7.92
CA GLU A 246 -35.81 -21.57 7.74
C GLU A 246 -35.14 -22.21 6.49
N ASN A 247 -34.02 -22.93 6.69
CA ASN A 247 -33.85 -24.39 6.90
C ASN A 247 -33.80 -25.19 5.58
N GLU A 248 -33.06 -26.28 5.37
CA GLU A 248 -31.97 -27.00 6.04
C GLU A 248 -31.50 -28.07 5.00
N ASN A 249 -30.26 -28.55 5.19
CA ASN A 249 -29.74 -29.89 4.84
C ASN A 249 -29.07 -30.23 3.48
N PRO A 250 -28.09 -31.17 3.52
CA PRO A 250 -26.91 -31.18 2.65
C PRO A 250 -26.77 -32.47 1.81
N VAL A 251 -25.92 -32.45 0.76
CA VAL A 251 -25.50 -33.68 0.07
C VAL A 251 -24.01 -33.61 -0.30
N ASN A 252 -23.26 -34.57 0.22
CA ASN A 252 -21.87 -34.93 -0.12
C ASN A 252 -21.71 -35.34 -1.60
N TYR A 253 -20.53 -35.11 -2.21
CA TYR A 253 -19.61 -36.17 -2.68
C TYR A 253 -18.33 -35.56 -3.32
N THR A 254 -17.31 -36.41 -3.39
CA THR A 254 -15.85 -36.24 -3.41
C THR A 254 -15.20 -35.86 -4.76
N PRO A 255 -13.87 -35.57 -4.78
CA PRO A 255 -13.17 -34.84 -5.84
C PRO A 255 -12.38 -35.75 -6.79
N GLU A 256 -12.20 -35.34 -8.04
CA GLU A 256 -11.15 -35.88 -8.90
C GLU A 256 -10.59 -34.87 -9.92
N ASN A 257 -9.26 -34.97 -10.04
CA ASN A 257 -8.39 -34.73 -11.21
C ASN A 257 -7.76 -33.36 -11.45
N GLU A 258 -6.55 -33.27 -10.88
CA GLU A 258 -5.35 -32.62 -11.39
C GLU A 258 -5.03 -32.99 -12.85
N ASN A 259 -4.54 -32.03 -13.62
CA ASN A 259 -3.47 -32.26 -14.60
C ASN A 259 -2.81 -30.92 -14.99
N LEU A 260 -1.57 -30.76 -14.51
CA LEU A 260 -0.61 -29.73 -14.89
C LEU A 260 0.26 -30.27 -16.04
N VAL A 261 0.55 -29.45 -17.05
CA VAL A 261 1.58 -29.74 -18.06
C VAL A 261 2.61 -28.62 -18.04
N ASN A 262 3.83 -28.97 -17.65
CA ASN A 262 5.05 -28.16 -17.78
C ASN A 262 5.75 -28.46 -19.11
N TYR A 263 6.36 -27.45 -19.71
CA TYR A 263 7.29 -27.56 -20.84
C TYR A 263 8.71 -27.22 -20.38
N THR A 264 9.69 -28.06 -20.75
CA THR A 264 11.13 -27.77 -20.72
C THR A 264 11.74 -28.03 -22.11
N PRO A 265 12.78 -27.28 -22.54
CA PRO A 265 13.37 -27.41 -23.88
C PRO A 265 14.59 -28.34 -23.87
N GLU A 266 14.74 -29.12 -24.94
CA GLU A 266 15.94 -29.93 -25.20
C GLU A 266 16.86 -29.30 -26.23
N ASN A 267 18.14 -29.59 -26.01
CA ASN A 267 19.34 -29.17 -26.71
C ASN A 267 19.82 -30.32 -27.62
N GLU A 268 20.83 -30.03 -28.44
CA GLU A 268 21.84 -30.96 -28.99
C GLU A 268 21.89 -31.23 -30.51
N ASN A 269 23.13 -31.45 -30.91
CA ASN A 269 23.78 -31.24 -32.21
C ASN A 269 23.88 -32.53 -33.05
N ALA A 270 24.11 -32.30 -34.35
CA ALA A 270 25.03 -32.99 -35.27
C ALA A 270 25.31 -34.50 -35.12
N ASP A 271 25.04 -35.29 -36.16
CA ASP A 271 26.04 -35.80 -37.11
C ASP A 271 25.49 -36.94 -38.00
N ASN A 272 26.18 -37.15 -39.13
CA ASN A 272 26.18 -38.32 -40.04
C ASN A 272 25.16 -38.38 -41.17
N CYS A 273 25.66 -38.19 -42.40
CA CYS A 273 25.37 -39.07 -43.54
C CYS A 273 26.56 -39.06 -44.53
N THR A 274 27.19 -40.22 -44.70
CA THR A 274 28.12 -40.57 -45.79
C THR A 274 27.34 -40.96 -47.06
N PRO A 275 27.99 -40.97 -48.24
CA PRO A 275 27.34 -41.03 -49.55
C PRO A 275 27.24 -42.45 -50.11
N ASP A 276 26.25 -42.69 -50.99
CA ASP A 276 26.22 -43.86 -51.87
C ASP A 276 25.88 -43.47 -53.32
N ASN A 277 26.39 -44.31 -54.21
CA ASN A 277 26.77 -44.10 -55.60
C ASN A 277 25.59 -44.10 -56.59
N GLY A 278 25.81 -43.48 -57.75
CA GLY A 278 24.97 -43.64 -58.93
C GLY A 278 25.67 -43.11 -60.18
N ASP A 279 26.07 -44.05 -61.03
CA ASP A 279 26.89 -43.93 -62.23
C ASP A 279 26.36 -42.96 -63.30
N SER A 280 27.30 -42.34 -64.04
CA SER A 280 27.19 -42.27 -65.51
C SER A 280 28.56 -42.00 -66.15
N ASP A 281 28.94 -42.93 -67.02
CA ASP A 281 30.11 -43.01 -67.88
C ASP A 281 30.40 -41.74 -68.69
N ILE A 282 31.66 -41.27 -68.68
CA ILE A 282 32.33 -40.70 -69.87
C ILE A 282 33.82 -41.09 -69.83
N GLU A 283 34.22 -41.96 -70.73
CA GLU A 283 35.61 -42.22 -71.11
C GLU A 283 36.29 -40.94 -71.60
N GLU A 284 37.36 -40.49 -70.95
CA GLU A 284 38.28 -39.50 -71.54
C GLU A 284 39.71 -40.06 -71.62
N GLN A 285 40.16 -40.19 -72.86
CA GLN A 285 41.43 -40.75 -73.28
C GLN A 285 42.63 -39.98 -72.70
N THR A 286 43.40 -40.60 -71.82
CA THR A 286 44.69 -40.06 -71.36
C THR A 286 45.78 -40.30 -72.41
N LYS A 287 45.92 -39.39 -73.38
CA LYS A 287 47.15 -39.28 -74.19
C LYS A 287 48.29 -38.72 -73.34
N LYS A 288 49.11 -39.60 -72.74
CA LYS A 288 50.43 -39.26 -72.19
C LYS A 288 51.33 -38.71 -73.32
N HIS A 289 51.37 -37.39 -73.49
CA HIS A 289 52.47 -36.73 -74.21
C HIS A 289 53.71 -36.78 -73.32
N LYS A 290 54.73 -37.56 -73.71
CA LYS A 290 56.07 -37.49 -73.13
C LYS A 290 56.56 -36.04 -73.24
N LYS A 291 56.73 -35.34 -72.12
CA LYS A 291 57.46 -34.06 -72.09
C LYS A 291 58.93 -34.36 -72.41
N LYS A 292 59.45 -33.76 -73.48
CA LYS A 292 60.88 -33.79 -73.80
C LYS A 292 61.69 -33.17 -72.66
N LYS A 293 62.90 -33.69 -72.43
CA LYS A 293 63.86 -33.05 -71.51
C LYS A 293 64.35 -31.72 -72.13
N PRO A 294 64.72 -30.71 -71.33
CA PRO A 294 65.07 -29.37 -71.82
C PRO A 294 66.17 -29.36 -72.89
N GLU A 295 67.07 -30.34 -72.84
CA GLU A 295 68.20 -30.54 -73.75
C GLU A 295 67.79 -31.00 -75.16
N GLU A 296 66.54 -31.44 -75.35
CA GLU A 296 66.00 -31.94 -76.63
C GLU A 296 64.93 -31.01 -77.24
N MET A 297 64.74 -29.83 -76.63
CA MET A 297 63.76 -28.83 -77.06
C MET A 297 64.44 -27.80 -77.99
N THR A 298 63.75 -27.40 -79.06
CA THR A 298 64.19 -26.27 -79.88
C THR A 298 64.10 -24.96 -79.09
N ASP A 299 64.92 -23.95 -79.42
CA ASP A 299 64.92 -22.65 -78.73
C ASP A 299 63.51 -22.03 -78.61
N HIS A 300 62.67 -22.24 -79.63
CA HIS A 300 61.30 -21.77 -79.68
C HIS A 300 60.36 -22.54 -78.72
N GLU A 301 60.60 -23.84 -78.49
CA GLU A 301 59.86 -24.66 -77.53
C GLU A 301 60.30 -24.36 -76.10
N LEU A 302 61.58 -24.09 -75.87
CA LEU A 302 62.13 -23.70 -74.57
C LEU A 302 61.60 -22.33 -74.15
N LEU A 303 61.58 -21.35 -75.07
CA LEU A 303 60.99 -20.04 -74.85
C LEU A 303 59.49 -20.12 -74.55
N ALA A 304 58.74 -20.98 -75.27
CA ALA A 304 57.32 -21.19 -75.01
C ALA A 304 57.07 -21.84 -73.63
N ALA A 305 57.92 -22.77 -73.20
CA ALA A 305 57.82 -23.40 -71.87
C ALA A 305 58.18 -22.43 -70.73
N LEU A 306 59.24 -21.62 -70.90
CA LEU A 306 59.64 -20.57 -69.96
C LEU A 306 58.57 -19.48 -69.82
N LEU A 307 58.02 -19.01 -70.94
CA LEU A 307 56.90 -18.06 -70.93
C LEU A 307 55.65 -18.66 -70.27
N LYS A 308 55.37 -19.94 -70.47
CA LYS A 308 54.23 -20.64 -69.81
C LYS A 308 54.43 -20.79 -68.30
N SER A 309 55.68 -21.01 -67.86
CA SER A 309 56.07 -21.06 -66.43
C SER A 309 56.00 -19.69 -65.76
N GLN A 310 56.51 -18.64 -66.41
CA GLN A 310 56.39 -17.26 -65.90
C GLN A 310 54.92 -16.82 -65.76
N LYS A 311 54.07 -17.24 -66.70
CA LYS A 311 52.62 -16.96 -66.70
C LYS A 311 51.84 -17.80 -65.67
N SER A 312 52.39 -18.91 -65.16
CA SER A 312 51.81 -19.67 -64.07
C SER A 312 52.22 -19.13 -62.70
N ASP A 313 53.47 -18.69 -62.53
CA ASP A 313 53.93 -18.05 -61.27
C ASP A 313 53.20 -16.72 -61.01
N THR A 314 53.02 -15.89 -62.04
CA THR A 314 52.22 -14.66 -61.91
C THR A 314 50.74 -14.93 -61.64
N ARG A 315 50.19 -16.06 -62.10
CA ARG A 315 48.81 -16.48 -61.75
C ARG A 315 48.71 -17.01 -60.32
N PHE A 316 49.71 -17.77 -59.86
CA PHE A 316 49.76 -18.28 -58.50
C PHE A 316 49.93 -17.14 -57.48
N GLN A 317 50.81 -16.17 -57.75
CA GLN A 317 50.95 -14.99 -56.90
C GLN A 317 49.69 -14.11 -56.88
N LYS A 318 49.00 -13.94 -58.02
CA LYS A 318 47.71 -13.24 -58.06
C LYS A 318 46.62 -14.01 -57.31
N ALA A 319 46.57 -15.33 -57.43
CA ALA A 319 45.61 -16.17 -56.70
C ALA A 319 45.87 -16.15 -55.18
N ALA A 320 47.14 -16.21 -54.76
CA ALA A 320 47.53 -16.07 -53.36
C ALA A 320 47.17 -14.68 -52.80
N ALA A 321 47.44 -13.61 -53.55
CA ALA A 321 47.07 -12.24 -53.15
C ALA A 321 45.55 -12.06 -53.04
N VAL A 322 44.77 -12.60 -53.98
CA VAL A 322 43.30 -12.59 -53.94
C VAL A 322 42.78 -13.42 -52.76
N GLY A 323 43.38 -14.58 -52.48
CA GLY A 323 43.02 -15.42 -51.32
C GLY A 323 43.26 -14.71 -49.98
N THR A 324 44.42 -14.07 -49.82
CA THR A 324 44.72 -13.29 -48.61
C THR A 324 43.80 -12.08 -48.45
N PHE A 325 43.45 -11.41 -49.56
CA PHE A 325 42.51 -10.28 -49.53
C PHE A 325 41.08 -10.73 -49.17
N LEU A 326 40.62 -11.85 -49.72
CA LEU A 326 39.32 -12.44 -49.37
C LEU A 326 39.28 -12.87 -47.90
N LEU A 327 40.34 -13.49 -47.40
CA LEU A 327 40.42 -13.88 -45.99
C LEU A 327 40.39 -12.64 -45.07
N ALA A 328 41.16 -11.60 -45.41
CA ALA A 328 41.14 -10.33 -44.68
C ALA A 328 39.76 -9.64 -44.72
N ALA A 329 39.06 -9.70 -45.85
CA ALA A 329 37.70 -9.18 -45.98
C ALA A 329 36.69 -9.95 -45.12
N VAL A 330 36.79 -11.29 -45.08
CA VAL A 330 35.95 -12.13 -44.21
C VAL A 330 36.19 -11.80 -42.74
N PHE A 331 37.45 -11.66 -42.30
CA PHE A 331 37.76 -11.22 -40.94
C PHE A 331 37.24 -9.81 -40.65
N ALA A 332 37.40 -8.87 -41.58
CA ALA A 332 36.90 -7.50 -41.39
C ALA A 332 35.37 -7.46 -41.23
N ILE A 333 34.62 -8.24 -42.02
CA ILE A 333 33.17 -8.36 -41.90
C ILE A 333 32.78 -9.05 -40.58
N ALA A 334 33.48 -10.14 -40.21
CA ALA A 334 33.26 -10.83 -38.95
C ALA A 334 33.47 -9.91 -37.75
N PHE A 335 34.57 -9.14 -37.73
CA PHE A 335 34.84 -8.15 -36.67
C PHE A 335 33.81 -7.01 -36.67
N ALA A 336 33.39 -6.53 -37.83
CA ALA A 336 32.37 -5.47 -37.93
C ALA A 336 31.00 -5.90 -37.36
N ILE A 337 30.70 -7.21 -37.36
CA ILE A 337 29.48 -7.76 -36.77
C ILE A 337 29.69 -8.12 -35.29
N LEU A 338 30.80 -8.77 -34.96
CA LEU A 338 31.05 -9.31 -33.62
C LEU A 338 31.34 -8.21 -32.59
N ILE A 339 32.12 -7.17 -32.96
CA ILE A 339 32.51 -6.11 -32.03
C ILE A 339 31.28 -5.37 -31.47
N PRO A 340 30.32 -4.87 -32.29
CA PRO A 340 29.13 -4.22 -31.77
C PRO A 340 28.28 -5.13 -30.87
N GLN A 341 28.16 -6.41 -31.19
CA GLN A 341 27.40 -7.36 -30.36
C GLN A 341 28.05 -7.58 -28.99
N VAL A 342 29.38 -7.74 -28.95
CA VAL A 342 30.13 -7.85 -27.69
C VAL A 342 30.03 -6.55 -26.90
N THR A 343 30.15 -5.38 -27.55
CA THR A 343 30.00 -4.07 -26.89
C THR A 343 28.61 -3.90 -26.29
N LEU A 344 27.54 -4.25 -27.02
CA LEU A 344 26.17 -4.18 -26.51
C LEU A 344 25.96 -5.12 -25.31
N THR A 345 26.52 -6.32 -25.39
CA THR A 345 26.44 -7.32 -24.31
C THR A 345 27.15 -6.81 -23.04
N LEU A 346 28.34 -6.22 -23.19
CA LEU A 346 29.07 -5.62 -22.08
C LEU A 346 28.32 -4.42 -21.47
N GLN A 347 27.71 -3.56 -22.29
CA GLN A 347 26.89 -2.45 -21.80
C GLN A 347 25.64 -2.92 -21.03
N ASN A 348 25.01 -4.01 -21.48
CA ASN A 348 23.87 -4.59 -20.79
C ASN A 348 24.30 -5.24 -19.45
N ALA A 349 25.47 -5.88 -19.42
CA ALA A 349 26.04 -6.42 -18.19
C ALA A 349 26.37 -5.32 -17.16
N ASP A 350 26.91 -4.19 -17.62
CA ASP A 350 27.23 -3.03 -16.78
C ASP A 350 25.96 -2.43 -16.15
N LYS A 351 24.90 -2.24 -16.96
CA LYS A 351 23.58 -1.80 -16.46
C LYS A 351 22.96 -2.78 -15.46
N ALA A 352 23.13 -4.08 -15.67
CA ALA A 352 22.65 -5.08 -14.73
C ALA A 352 23.42 -5.02 -13.40
N LEU A 353 24.73 -4.75 -13.46
CA LEU A 353 25.56 -4.56 -12.27
C LEU A 353 25.13 -3.32 -11.47
N ASP A 354 24.84 -2.20 -12.15
CA ASP A 354 24.30 -0.99 -11.51
C ASP A 354 22.98 -1.27 -10.77
N GLN A 355 22.08 -2.03 -11.40
CA GLN A 355 20.81 -2.43 -10.77
C GLN A 355 21.02 -3.28 -9.52
N VAL A 356 21.97 -4.21 -9.55
CA VAL A 356 22.34 -5.03 -8.39
C VAL A 356 22.91 -4.18 -7.26
N GLN A 357 23.74 -3.17 -7.57
CA GLN A 357 24.28 -2.25 -6.56
C GLN A 357 23.18 -1.40 -5.91
N VAL A 358 22.21 -0.91 -6.69
CA VAL A 358 21.05 -0.17 -6.16
C VAL A 358 20.22 -1.06 -5.22
N LEU A 359 19.95 -2.31 -5.63
CA LEU A 359 19.22 -3.27 -4.80
C LEU A 359 19.98 -3.60 -3.50
N ALA A 360 21.30 -3.72 -3.56
CA ALA A 360 22.13 -3.94 -2.39
C ALA A 360 22.08 -2.75 -1.42
N GLY A 361 22.07 -1.52 -1.92
CA GLY A 361 21.88 -0.32 -1.11
C GLY A 361 20.51 -0.29 -0.42
N GLN A 362 19.43 -0.58 -1.16
CA GLN A 362 18.08 -0.67 -0.59
C GLN A 362 17.95 -1.76 0.48
N ALA A 363 18.63 -2.89 0.29
CA ALA A 363 18.68 -3.95 1.28
C ALA A 363 19.41 -3.51 2.56
N GLN A 364 20.51 -2.75 2.43
CA GLN A 364 21.23 -2.19 3.57
C GLN A 364 20.39 -1.16 4.33
N ASP A 365 19.73 -0.23 3.63
CA ASP A 365 18.82 0.75 4.25
C ASP A 365 17.68 0.07 5.01
N SER A 366 17.15 -1.03 4.45
CA SER A 366 16.13 -1.84 5.11
C SER A 366 16.66 -2.52 6.38
N LEU A 367 17.91 -2.99 6.36
CA LEU A 367 18.58 -3.59 7.52
C LEU A 367 18.78 -2.57 8.64
N ASP A 368 19.21 -1.35 8.29
CA ASP A 368 19.43 -0.26 9.24
C ASP A 368 18.12 0.19 9.90
N ASN A 369 17.03 0.25 9.13
CA ASN A 369 15.69 0.51 9.66
C ASN A 369 15.23 -0.59 10.63
N VAL A 370 15.47 -1.86 10.30
CA VAL A 370 15.15 -2.99 11.20
C VAL A 370 15.95 -2.89 12.49
N ASN A 371 17.24 -2.56 12.44
CA ASN A 371 18.06 -2.38 13.63
C ASN A 371 17.53 -1.24 14.52
N GLY A 372 17.14 -0.10 13.94
CA GLY A 372 16.52 0.99 14.69
C GLY A 372 15.20 0.62 15.37
N LEU A 373 14.39 -0.25 14.74
CA LEU A 373 13.18 -0.81 15.35
C LEU A 373 13.50 -1.76 16.51
N VAL A 374 14.55 -2.58 16.38
CA VAL A 374 15.02 -3.47 17.45
C VAL A 374 15.49 -2.66 18.66
N ASP A 375 16.26 -1.61 18.45
CA ASP A 375 16.73 -0.73 19.53
C ASP A 375 15.56 -0.03 20.25
N SER A 376 14.59 0.46 19.48
CA SER A 376 13.37 1.09 20.02
C SER A 376 12.53 0.09 20.85
N ALA A 377 12.43 -1.15 20.39
CA ALA A 377 11.74 -2.22 21.10
C ALA A 377 12.46 -2.59 22.41
N GLN A 378 13.80 -2.67 22.40
CA GLN A 378 14.59 -2.91 23.60
C GLN A 378 14.45 -1.79 24.63
N HIS A 379 14.46 -0.53 24.18
CA HIS A 379 14.24 0.61 25.06
C HIS A 379 12.84 0.59 25.71
N SER A 380 11.82 0.24 24.92
CA SER A 380 10.44 0.08 25.44
C SER A 380 10.34 -1.06 26.46
N LEU A 381 11.04 -2.18 26.23
CA LEU A 381 11.09 -3.31 27.17
C LEU A 381 11.71 -2.89 28.51
N SER A 382 12.81 -2.14 28.46
CA SER A 382 13.47 -1.59 29.65
C SER A 382 12.55 -0.65 30.43
N GLY A 383 11.76 0.17 29.74
CA GLY A 383 10.73 1.02 30.39
C GLY A 383 9.63 0.21 31.07
N ILE A 384 9.19 -0.90 30.47
CA ILE A 384 8.21 -1.82 31.08
C ILE A 384 8.78 -2.45 32.35
N ASP A 385 10.02 -2.91 32.32
CA ASP A 385 10.68 -3.50 33.50
C ASP A 385 10.75 -2.50 34.67
N GLN A 386 11.03 -1.22 34.37
CA GLN A 386 11.02 -0.16 35.38
C GLN A 386 9.62 0.03 36.00
N VAL A 387 8.58 0.12 35.16
CA VAL A 387 7.20 0.26 35.64
C VAL A 387 6.77 -0.94 36.49
N VAL A 388 7.16 -2.15 36.10
CA VAL A 388 6.88 -3.37 36.87
C VAL A 388 7.61 -3.32 38.23
N SER A 389 8.86 -2.87 38.25
CA SER A 389 9.64 -2.69 39.49
C SER A 389 8.96 -1.68 40.43
N ASP A 390 8.64 -0.49 39.94
CA ASP A 390 8.03 0.60 40.73
C ASP A 390 6.66 0.19 41.29
N ASN A 391 5.86 -0.52 40.49
CA ASN A 391 4.57 -1.05 40.93
C ASN A 391 4.73 -2.15 41.98
N THR A 392 5.73 -3.02 41.84
CA THR A 392 6.01 -4.08 42.81
C THR A 392 6.42 -3.49 44.17
N GLU A 393 7.24 -2.44 44.16
CA GLU A 393 7.62 -1.69 45.36
C GLU A 393 6.38 -1.04 46.01
N THR A 394 5.57 -0.33 45.22
CA THR A 394 4.34 0.32 45.69
C THR A 394 3.36 -0.69 46.31
N ILE A 395 3.13 -1.84 45.64
CA ILE A 395 2.26 -2.89 46.15
C ILE A 395 2.80 -3.46 47.47
N THR A 396 4.12 -3.62 47.58
CA THR A 396 4.77 -4.10 48.81
C THR A 396 4.55 -3.12 49.96
N GLU A 397 4.74 -1.81 49.72
CA GLU A 397 4.48 -0.78 50.71
C GLU A 397 3.01 -0.75 51.16
N VAL A 398 2.07 -0.79 50.22
CA VAL A 398 0.62 -0.81 50.52
C VAL A 398 0.27 -2.05 51.33
N THR A 399 0.77 -3.23 50.94
CA THR A 399 0.55 -4.49 51.66
C THR A 399 1.08 -4.40 53.10
N GLN A 400 2.27 -3.80 53.28
CA GLN A 400 2.85 -3.61 54.61
C GLN A 400 2.05 -2.62 55.46
N ARG A 401 1.48 -1.57 54.86
CA ARG A 401 0.59 -0.62 55.56
C ARG A 401 -0.74 -1.28 55.95
N LEU A 402 -1.33 -2.08 55.07
CA LEU A 402 -2.55 -2.84 55.35
C LEU A 402 -2.32 -3.87 56.47
N GLY A 403 -1.16 -4.55 56.48
CA GLY A 403 -0.80 -5.49 57.55
C GLY A 403 -0.60 -4.84 58.93
N LYS A 404 -0.46 -3.50 59.00
CA LYS A 404 -0.40 -2.75 60.26
C LYS A 404 -1.78 -2.30 60.77
N ILE A 405 -2.85 -2.51 59.99
CA ILE A 405 -4.21 -2.22 60.44
C ILE A 405 -4.62 -3.31 61.42
N ASP A 406 -4.92 -2.89 62.64
CA ASP A 406 -5.47 -3.73 63.70
C ASP A 406 -6.99 -3.81 63.49
N PHE A 407 -7.42 -4.79 62.67
CA PHE A 407 -8.82 -4.98 62.33
C PHE A 407 -9.68 -5.32 63.55
N ASP A 408 -9.11 -5.96 64.58
CA ASP A 408 -9.83 -6.27 65.82
C ASP A 408 -10.17 -4.98 66.59
N LYS A 409 -9.26 -3.99 66.63
CA LYS A 409 -9.57 -2.66 67.19
C LYS A 409 -10.60 -1.89 66.37
N LEU A 410 -10.59 -2.06 65.05
CA LEU A 410 -11.56 -1.41 64.18
C LEU A 410 -12.97 -1.98 64.42
N ASP A 411 -13.10 -3.31 64.50
CA ASP A 411 -14.36 -3.98 64.85
C ASP A 411 -14.83 -3.57 66.24
N GLN A 412 -13.94 -3.54 67.24
CA GLN A 412 -14.29 -3.08 68.57
C GLN A 412 -14.82 -1.63 68.57
N SER A 413 -14.22 -0.75 67.76
CA SER A 413 -14.69 0.64 67.64
C SER A 413 -16.06 0.74 66.96
N ILE A 414 -16.39 -0.18 66.05
CA ILE A 414 -17.70 -0.27 65.39
C ILE A 414 -18.75 -0.74 66.39
N ASP A 415 -18.43 -1.76 67.20
CA ASP A 415 -19.32 -2.26 68.25
C ASP A 415 -19.60 -1.20 69.31
N ASP A 416 -18.56 -0.50 69.77
CA ASP A 416 -18.69 0.62 70.71
C ASP A 416 -19.61 1.73 70.15
N LEU A 417 -19.47 2.05 68.85
CA LEU A 417 -20.32 3.04 68.18
C LEU A 417 -21.78 2.56 68.08
N ALA A 418 -22.00 1.29 67.78
CA ALA A 418 -23.33 0.69 67.72
C ALA A 418 -24.04 0.78 69.10
N GLU A 419 -23.30 0.59 70.18
CA GLU A 419 -23.82 0.71 71.54
C GLU A 419 -24.18 2.17 71.90
N VAL A 420 -23.37 3.14 71.48
CA VAL A 420 -23.70 4.57 71.62
C VAL A 420 -24.98 4.93 70.86
N VAL A 421 -25.12 4.45 69.62
CA VAL A 421 -26.32 4.69 68.79
C VAL A 421 -27.56 4.07 69.43
N LYS A 422 -27.45 2.85 69.96
CA LYS A 422 -28.54 2.19 70.68
C LYS A 422 -28.96 2.99 71.92
N THR A 423 -27.99 3.45 72.71
CA THR A 423 -28.23 4.27 73.90
C THR A 423 -28.91 5.60 73.54
N LEU A 424 -28.48 6.26 72.46
CA LEU A 424 -29.12 7.48 71.97
C LEU A 424 -30.57 7.22 71.52
N SER A 425 -30.83 6.10 70.84
CA SER A 425 -32.19 5.70 70.45
C SER A 425 -33.11 5.51 71.66
N GLU A 426 -32.63 4.85 72.71
CA GLU A 426 -33.38 4.65 73.96
C GLU A 426 -33.68 5.98 74.66
N VAL A 427 -32.70 6.88 74.77
CA VAL A 427 -32.91 8.23 75.34
C VAL A 427 -33.93 9.02 74.51
N THR A 428 -33.85 8.96 73.18
CA THR A 428 -34.77 9.67 72.29
C THR A 428 -36.21 9.15 72.43
N SER A 429 -36.38 7.87 72.74
CA SER A 429 -37.70 7.27 73.00
C SER A 429 -38.36 7.72 74.29
N LEU A 430 -37.58 8.16 75.30
CA LEU A 430 -38.08 8.72 76.56
C LEU A 430 -38.62 10.17 76.42
N PHE A 431 -38.25 10.86 75.34
CA PHE A 431 -38.71 12.22 75.03
C PHE A 431 -39.89 12.26 74.03
N ARG A 432 -40.38 11.11 73.57
CA ARG A 432 -41.64 10.96 72.83
C ARG A 432 -42.72 10.42 73.77
#